data_AF-A0A845MS29-F1
#
_entry.id   AF-A0A845MS29-F1
#
_cell.length_a   1.000
_cell.length_b   1.000
_cell.length_c   1.000
_cell.angle_alpha   90.00
_cell.angle_beta   90.00
_cell.angle_gamma   90.00
#
_symmetry.space_group_name_H-M   'P 1'
#
loop_
_entity.id
_entity.type
_entity.pdbx_description
1 polymer ?
#
loop_
_entity_poly.entity_id
_entity_poly.type
_entity_poly.pdbx_seq_one_letter_code
_entity_poly.pdbx_strand_id
1 'polypeptide(L)'
;MWRFPGVLLLPVLLLLTAGQAFALCNCYLPEKPVIPDGQSASNEQIQFARNKLVAYQEKMQSYTQCLEQCIVDAADTENAVVNEWNQTVESFNRRVVNP
;
A
#
# COMPACT_ATOMS: atom_id res chain seq x y z
N MET A 1 51.50 -24.36 -12.24
CA MET A 1 51.12 -22.94 -12.36
C MET A 1 49.86 -22.84 -13.21
N TRP A 2 48.68 -22.78 -12.61
CA TRP A 2 47.42 -22.58 -13.34
C TRP A 2 46.76 -21.32 -12.78
N ARG A 3 46.66 -20.28 -13.61
CA ARG A 3 45.99 -19.02 -13.31
C ARG A 3 44.60 -19.08 -13.94
N PHE A 4 43.56 -19.03 -13.11
CA PHE A 4 42.20 -18.71 -13.56
C PHE A 4 41.85 -17.31 -13.03
N PRO A 5 42.15 -16.21 -13.74
CA PRO A 5 41.64 -14.92 -13.37
C PRO A 5 40.35 -14.67 -14.17
N GLY A 6 39.23 -14.55 -13.47
CA GLY A 6 37.99 -14.08 -14.07
C GLY A 6 36.97 -15.20 -14.19
N VAL A 7 36.07 -15.24 -13.22
CA VAL A 7 34.62 -15.39 -13.33
C VAL A 7 34.14 -15.38 -11.87
N LEU A 8 34.12 -14.19 -11.28
CA LEU A 8 33.61 -13.96 -9.92
C LEU A 8 32.78 -12.67 -9.89
N LEU A 9 31.94 -12.46 -10.91
CA LEU A 9 31.03 -11.31 -10.99
C LEU A 9 29.57 -11.71 -11.27
N LEU A 10 29.22 -12.99 -11.31
CA LEU A 10 27.85 -13.42 -11.57
C LEU A 10 26.90 -13.60 -10.36
N PRO A 11 27.32 -13.74 -9.08
CA PRO A 11 26.34 -14.01 -8.03
C PRO A 11 25.70 -12.74 -7.43
N VAL A 12 26.20 -11.54 -7.74
CA VAL A 12 25.70 -10.28 -7.14
C VAL A 12 24.43 -9.78 -7.83
N LEU A 13 24.21 -10.12 -9.11
CA LEU A 13 23.06 -9.62 -9.87
C LEU A 13 21.72 -10.27 -9.47
N LEU A 14 21.75 -11.45 -8.84
CA LEU A 14 20.56 -12.20 -8.43
C LEU A 14 19.99 -11.78 -7.06
N LEU A 15 20.70 -10.92 -6.31
CA LEU A 15 20.25 -10.43 -5.00
C LEU A 15 19.45 -9.12 -5.09
N LEU A 16 19.39 -8.48 -6.26
CA LEU A 16 18.66 -7.23 -6.48
C LEU A 16 17.18 -7.44 -6.84
N THR A 17 16.75 -8.68 -7.07
CA THR A 17 15.33 -9.03 -7.31
C THR A 17 14.61 -9.48 -6.04
N ALA A 18 15.18 -9.26 -4.85
CA ALA A 18 14.44 -9.37 -3.60
C ALA A 18 13.38 -8.25 -3.61
N GLY A 19 12.21 -8.62 -4.13
CA GLY A 19 11.07 -7.75 -4.35
C GLY A 19 10.82 -6.89 -3.14
N GLN A 20 10.64 -5.60 -3.39
CA GLN A 20 10.12 -4.68 -2.40
C GLN A 20 8.80 -5.29 -1.91
N ALA A 21 8.80 -5.78 -0.67
CA ALA A 21 7.57 -6.14 0.01
C ALA A 21 6.82 -4.83 0.27
N PHE A 22 6.07 -4.37 -0.73
CA PHE A 22 5.14 -3.27 -0.58
C PHE A 22 4.12 -3.74 0.45
N ALA A 23 4.21 -3.22 1.67
CA ALA A 23 3.15 -3.38 2.65
C ALA A 23 1.88 -2.82 2.03
N LEU A 24 0.91 -3.70 1.79
CA LEU A 24 -0.24 -3.56 0.89
C LEU A 24 -1.28 -2.48 1.27
N CYS A 25 -0.92 -1.51 2.12
CA CYS A 25 -1.75 -0.48 2.76
C CYS A 25 -1.81 -0.69 4.28
N ASN A 26 -1.29 0.27 5.05
CA ASN A 26 -1.35 0.26 6.53
C ASN A 26 -2.13 1.47 7.04
N CYS A 27 -3.45 1.46 6.86
CA CYS A 27 -4.34 2.46 7.44
C CYS A 27 -4.85 1.99 8.81
N TYR A 28 -4.66 2.80 9.85
CA TYR A 28 -5.13 2.49 11.20
C TYR A 28 -6.53 3.06 11.43
N LEU A 29 -7.51 2.17 11.62
CA LEU A 29 -8.87 2.57 11.95
C LEU A 29 -8.90 3.21 13.36
N PRO A 30 -9.31 4.48 13.49
CA PRO A 30 -9.42 5.13 14.79
C PRO A 30 -10.46 4.45 15.67
N GLU A 31 -10.17 4.35 16.97
CA GLU A 31 -11.13 3.79 17.93
C GLU A 31 -12.31 4.75 18.14
N LYS A 32 -13.52 4.19 18.13
CA LYS A 32 -14.76 4.94 18.36
C LYS A 32 -14.79 5.50 19.80
N PRO A 33 -15.03 6.81 19.99
CA PRO A 33 -15.19 7.37 21.33
C PRO A 33 -16.53 6.94 21.95
N VAL A 34 -16.55 6.86 23.29
CA VAL A 34 -17.79 6.67 24.05
C VAL A 34 -18.60 7.97 24.00
N ILE A 35 -19.88 7.86 23.64
CA ILE A 35 -20.83 8.97 23.68
C ILE A 35 -21.73 8.77 24.91
N PRO A 36 -21.71 9.69 25.89
CA PRO A 36 -22.52 9.56 27.09
C PRO A 36 -24.00 9.86 26.81
N ASP A 37 -24.89 9.33 27.65
CA ASP A 37 -26.34 9.55 27.53
C ASP A 37 -26.70 11.00 27.82
N GLY A 38 -27.40 11.66 26.89
CA GLY A 38 -27.76 13.08 27.00
C GLY A 38 -28.78 13.41 28.09
N GLN A 39 -29.48 12.44 28.66
CA GLN A 39 -30.45 12.63 29.74
C GLN A 39 -29.82 12.57 31.13
N SER A 40 -28.71 11.83 31.28
CA SER A 40 -28.07 11.61 32.59
C SER A 40 -26.66 12.18 32.70
N ALA A 41 -26.03 12.57 31.59
CA ALA A 41 -24.67 13.10 31.61
C ALA A 41 -24.59 14.52 32.18
N SER A 42 -23.51 14.82 32.89
CA SER A 42 -23.21 16.19 33.30
C SER A 42 -22.76 17.04 32.10
N ASN A 43 -22.87 18.36 32.23
CA ASN A 43 -22.37 19.29 31.21
C ASN A 43 -20.89 19.06 30.88
N GLU A 44 -20.07 18.75 31.89
CA GLU A 44 -18.64 18.48 31.73
C GLU A 44 -18.39 17.21 30.91
N GLN A 45 -19.17 16.15 31.15
CA GLN A 45 -19.10 14.90 30.39
C GLN A 45 -19.47 15.11 28.92
N ILE A 46 -20.50 15.92 28.65
CA ILE A 46 -20.90 16.27 27.27
C ILE A 46 -19.81 17.08 26.56
N GLN A 47 -19.22 18.08 27.23
CA GLN A 47 -18.13 18.87 26.63
C GLN A 47 -16.88 18.02 26.38
N PHE A 48 -16.53 17.12 27.30
CA PHE A 48 -15.43 16.19 27.09
C PHE A 48 -15.69 15.25 25.90
N ALA A 49 -16.90 14.68 25.81
CA ALA A 49 -17.31 13.84 24.69
C ALA A 49 -17.28 14.58 23.35
N ARG A 50 -17.70 15.86 23.33
CA ARG A 50 -17.58 16.72 22.14
C ARG A 50 -16.14 16.85 21.67
N ASN A 51 -15.20 17.11 22.58
CA ASN A 51 -13.79 17.24 22.22
C ASN A 51 -13.22 15.92 21.67
N LYS A 52 -13.60 14.78 22.27
CA LYS A 52 -13.22 13.45 21.77
C LYS A 52 -13.82 13.16 20.40
N LEU A 53 -15.05 13.59 20.13
CA LEU A 53 -15.69 13.44 18.83
C LEU A 53 -14.96 14.23 17.75
N VAL A 54 -14.58 15.48 18.01
CA VAL A 54 -13.81 16.30 17.05
C VAL A 54 -12.48 15.62 16.71
N ALA A 55 -11.73 15.20 17.72
CA ALA A 55 -10.46 14.49 17.49
C ALA A 55 -10.65 13.15 16.74
N TYR A 56 -11.76 12.45 16.98
CA TYR A 56 -12.11 11.24 16.23
C TYR A 56 -12.42 11.56 14.76
N GLN A 57 -13.15 12.65 14.48
CA GLN A 57 -13.46 13.07 13.11
C GLN A 57 -12.20 13.38 12.30
N GLU A 58 -11.24 14.10 12.88
CA GLU A 58 -9.95 14.40 12.24
C GLU A 58 -9.16 13.13 11.92
N LYS A 59 -9.11 12.19 12.88
CA LYS A 59 -8.45 10.89 12.67
C LYS A 59 -9.17 10.05 11.62
N MET A 60 -10.50 10.07 11.59
CA MET A 60 -11.29 9.37 10.58
C MET A 60 -11.05 9.95 9.19
N GLN A 61 -10.95 11.27 9.05
CA GLN A 61 -10.59 11.90 7.79
C GLN A 61 -9.22 11.43 7.29
N SER A 62 -8.23 11.41 8.18
CA SER A 62 -6.88 10.92 7.87
C SER A 62 -6.90 9.44 7.46
N TYR A 63 -7.72 8.62 8.14
CA TYR A 63 -7.91 7.21 7.80
C TYR A 63 -8.53 7.03 6.41
N THR A 64 -9.57 7.80 6.07
CA THR A 64 -10.19 7.76 4.74
C THR A 64 -9.21 8.17 3.65
N GLN A 65 -8.46 9.26 3.85
CA GLN A 65 -7.43 9.70 2.89
C GLN A 65 -6.35 8.63 2.67
N CYS A 66 -5.95 7.93 3.73
CA CYS A 66 -5.04 6.80 3.63
C CYS A 66 -5.65 5.69 2.76
N LEU A 67 -6.91 5.31 2.98
CA LEU A 67 -7.58 4.29 2.17
C LEU A 67 -7.71 4.69 0.70
N GLU A 68 -8.01 5.96 0.43
CA GLU A 68 -8.07 6.49 -0.95
C GLU A 68 -6.73 6.31 -1.67
N GLN A 69 -5.62 6.62 -1.01
CA GLN A 69 -4.28 6.39 -1.58
C GLN A 69 -4.06 4.90 -1.86
N CYS A 70 -4.44 4.02 -0.95
CA CYS A 70 -4.28 2.58 -1.15
C CYS A 70 -5.11 2.04 -2.33
N ILE A 71 -6.29 2.61 -2.58
CA ILE A 71 -7.10 2.27 -3.74
C ILE A 71 -6.39 2.70 -5.03
N VAL A 72 -5.80 3.89 -5.05
CA VAL A 72 -5.02 4.39 -6.20
C VAL A 72 -3.80 3.49 -6.44
N ASP A 73 -3.02 3.20 -5.40
CA ASP A 73 -1.82 2.36 -5.51
C ASP A 73 -2.15 0.95 -6.01
N ALA A 74 -3.29 0.39 -5.56
CA ALA A 74 -3.77 -0.91 -6.04
C ALA A 74 -4.14 -0.87 -7.52
N ALA A 75 -4.83 0.17 -7.97
CA ALA A 75 -5.19 0.36 -9.38
C ALA A 75 -3.95 0.56 -10.26
N ASP A 76 -2.97 1.33 -9.81
CA ASP A 76 -1.70 1.53 -10.52
C ASP A 76 -0.91 0.22 -10.62
N THR A 77 -0.92 -0.59 -9.56
CA THR A 77 -0.30 -1.93 -9.54
C THR A 77 -0.97 -2.85 -10.55
N GLU A 78 -2.30 -2.90 -10.57
CA GLU A 78 -3.06 -3.68 -11.56
C GLU A 78 -2.70 -3.26 -12.99
N ASN A 79 -2.73 -1.96 -13.27
CA ASN A 79 -2.40 -1.40 -14.58
C ASN A 79 -0.96 -1.76 -15.00
N ALA A 80 0.00 -1.71 -14.07
CA ALA A 80 1.37 -2.10 -14.34
C ALA A 80 1.47 -3.58 -14.76
N VAL A 81 0.78 -4.48 -14.04
CA VAL A 81 0.76 -5.92 -14.36
C VAL A 81 0.09 -6.17 -15.72
N VAL A 82 -1.03 -5.51 -16.01
CA VAL A 82 -1.72 -5.64 -17.31
C VAL A 82 -0.82 -5.15 -18.45
N ASN A 83 -0.12 -4.04 -18.28
CA ASN A 83 0.79 -3.51 -19.27
C ASN A 83 1.99 -4.45 -19.52
N GLU A 84 2.57 -5.01 -18.45
CA GLU A 84 3.63 -6.02 -18.56
C GLU A 84 3.17 -7.26 -19.32
N TRP A 85 1.95 -7.73 -19.04
CA TRP A 85 1.34 -8.84 -19.76
C TRP A 85 1.17 -8.53 -21.25
N ASN A 86 0.63 -7.36 -21.59
CA ASN A 86 0.44 -6.95 -22.99
C ASN A 86 1.78 -6.93 -23.75
N GLN A 87 2.83 -6.34 -23.16
CA GLN A 87 4.17 -6.34 -23.76
C GLN A 87 4.71 -7.77 -23.97
N THR A 88 4.46 -8.66 -23.02
CA THR A 88 4.85 -10.07 -23.09
C THR A 88 4.15 -10.78 -24.25
N VAL A 89 2.84 -10.59 -24.39
CA VAL A 89 2.05 -11.17 -25.50
C VAL A 89 2.50 -10.62 -26.85
N GLU A 90 2.76 -9.32 -26.97
CA GLU A 90 3.27 -8.71 -28.20
C GLU A 90 4.65 -9.27 -28.60
N SER A 91 5.55 -9.45 -27.64
CA SER A 91 6.86 -10.08 -27.86
C SER A 91 6.71 -11.53 -28.32
N PHE A 92 5.81 -12.29 -27.69
CA PHE A 92 5.51 -13.66 -28.08
C PHE A 92 4.95 -13.73 -29.51
N ASN A 93 3.96 -12.90 -29.85
CA ASN A 93 3.34 -12.90 -31.17
C ASN A 93 4.33 -12.53 -32.28
N ARG A 94 5.23 -11.57 -32.04
CA ARG A 94 6.33 -11.26 -32.97
C ARG A 94 7.26 -12.45 -33.21
N ARG A 95 7.52 -13.26 -32.18
CA ARG A 95 8.40 -14.43 -32.32
C ARG A 95 7.74 -15.64 -32.98
N VAL A 96 6.46 -15.86 -32.73
CA VAL A 96 5.79 -17.14 -33.03
C VAL A 96 4.78 -17.03 -34.17
N VAL A 97 4.06 -15.91 -34.26
CA VAL A 97 2.94 -15.74 -35.19
C VAL A 97 3.35 -15.01 -36.47
N ASN A 98 4.21 -13.99 -36.36
CA ASN A 98 4.75 -13.21 -37.49
C ASN A 98 6.29 -13.17 -37.46
N PRO A 99 6.98 -14.30 -37.69
CA PRO A 99 8.44 -14.35 -37.67
C PRO A 99 9.11 -13.49 -38.76
#